data_AF-A0A956DVR9-F1
#
_entry.id   AF-A0A956DVR9-F1
#
_cell.length_a   1.000
_cell.length_b   1.000
_cell.length_c   1.000
_cell.angle_alpha   90.00
_cell.angle_beta   90.00
_cell.angle_gamma   90.00
#
_symmetry.space_group_name_H-M   'P 1'
#
loop_
_entity.id
_entity.type
_entity.pdbx_description
1 polymer ?
#
loop_
_entity_poly.entity_id
_entity_poly.type
_entity_poly.pdbx_seq_one_letter_code
_entity_poly.pdbx_strand_id
1 'polypeptide(L)'
;MRGRHTTERARGHRFLEASGLQRLAKGALSVGLLATALAIAGCASHTLPSSPGNGAPDNDPASLATEEAVSASPAHPVVPSVSLGRPNAGALEVGVEMPEDPRWEIVVPQHAWGTQETVDGIAAAVAAVNREHPGAHPLHIGDLSREFGGPLYPHRSHQSGRDVDLG
;
A
#
# COMPACT_ATOMS: atom_id res chain seq x y z
N MET A 1 -23.67 -67.09 -47.68
CA MET A 1 -22.20 -66.99 -47.72
C MET A 1 -21.69 -67.06 -46.27
N ARG A 2 -21.18 -68.22 -45.80
CA ARG A 2 -19.76 -68.46 -45.40
C ARG A 2 -19.12 -67.24 -44.71
N GLY A 3 -18.88 -67.26 -43.39
CA GLY A 3 -17.66 -67.78 -42.73
C GLY A 3 -16.59 -66.67 -42.69
N ARG A 4 -15.78 -66.39 -41.66
CA ARG A 4 -15.05 -67.21 -40.67
C ARG A 4 -14.47 -66.28 -39.57
N HIS A 5 -14.51 -66.68 -38.30
CA HIS A 5 -13.40 -67.09 -37.40
C HIS A 5 -12.33 -66.05 -36.95
N THR A 6 -12.26 -65.87 -35.61
CA THR A 6 -11.10 -65.94 -34.66
C THR A 6 -9.91 -65.01 -34.87
N THR A 7 -9.39 -64.28 -33.87
CA THR A 7 -8.54 -64.77 -32.75
C THR A 7 -8.29 -63.59 -31.77
N GLU A 8 -8.43 -63.79 -30.46
CA GLU A 8 -7.34 -63.93 -29.44
C GLU A 8 -6.40 -62.71 -29.29
N ARG A 9 -6.35 -62.09 -28.09
CA ARG A 9 -5.25 -62.23 -27.10
C ARG A 9 -5.13 -61.03 -26.14
N ALA A 10 -5.12 -61.36 -24.85
CA ALA A 10 -4.37 -60.76 -23.73
C ALA A 10 -4.51 -59.26 -23.39
N ARG A 11 -4.89 -59.00 -22.14
CA ARG A 11 -3.92 -58.68 -21.06
C ARG A 11 -4.62 -58.71 -19.71
N GLY A 12 -4.14 -59.60 -18.84
CA GLY A 12 -4.36 -59.47 -17.40
C GLY A 12 -3.51 -58.33 -16.84
N HIS A 13 -3.88 -57.83 -15.67
CA HIS A 13 -3.08 -57.95 -14.45
C HIS A 13 -3.86 -57.27 -13.32
N ARG A 14 -4.28 -58.07 -12.35
CA ARG A 14 -4.57 -57.60 -10.99
C ARG A 14 -3.25 -57.08 -10.42
N PHE A 15 -3.25 -55.99 -9.66
CA PHE A 15 -2.59 -55.89 -8.36
C PHE A 15 -2.74 -54.50 -7.70
N LEU A 16 -3.05 -54.58 -6.40
CA LEU A 16 -2.85 -53.63 -5.28
C LEU A 16 -3.78 -52.43 -5.08
N GLU A 17 -4.68 -52.63 -4.10
CA GLU A 17 -4.95 -51.68 -3.03
C GLU A 17 -3.66 -51.03 -2.48
N ALA A 18 -3.76 -49.75 -2.14
CA ALA A 18 -3.02 -49.17 -1.02
C ALA A 18 -3.91 -48.14 -0.31
N SER A 19 -4.49 -48.59 0.80
CA SER A 19 -5.03 -47.76 1.87
C SER A 19 -3.91 -46.90 2.50
N GLY A 20 -4.18 -45.63 2.78
CA GLY A 20 -3.15 -44.75 3.36
C GLY A 20 -3.66 -43.41 3.85
N LEU A 21 -4.57 -43.43 4.82
CA LEU A 21 -5.01 -42.28 5.60
C LEU A 21 -3.85 -41.81 6.52
N GLN A 22 -3.28 -40.62 6.30
CA GLN A 22 -2.41 -39.94 7.27
C GLN A 22 -2.88 -38.49 7.41
N ARG A 23 -3.77 -38.22 8.36
CA ARG A 23 -3.48 -37.75 9.74
C ARG A 23 -2.97 -36.31 9.78
N LEU A 24 -3.98 -35.43 9.80
CA LEU A 24 -4.10 -34.17 10.53
C LEU A 24 -3.12 -34.05 11.72
N ALA A 25 -2.22 -33.05 11.68
CA ALA A 25 -1.53 -32.56 12.85
C ALA A 25 -1.82 -31.05 12.98
N LYS A 26 -2.79 -30.73 13.86
CA LYS A 26 -3.07 -29.38 14.33
C LYS A 26 -2.01 -29.02 15.38
N GLY A 27 -1.10 -28.12 15.04
CA GLY A 27 -0.11 -27.54 15.96
C GLY A 27 -0.70 -26.35 16.70
N ALA A 28 -0.39 -26.28 17.98
CA ALA A 28 -1.13 -25.56 19.02
C ALA A 28 -0.98 -24.02 19.02
N LEU A 29 -2.11 -23.41 19.35
CA LEU A 29 -2.33 -22.06 19.83
C LEU A 29 -1.30 -21.65 20.92
N SER A 30 -0.60 -20.53 20.73
CA SER A 30 0.16 -19.86 21.79
C SER A 30 -0.39 -18.44 21.97
N VAL A 31 -1.32 -18.31 22.92
CA VAL A 31 -1.80 -17.02 23.44
C VAL A 31 -0.72 -16.51 24.40
N GLY A 32 0.07 -15.54 23.95
CA GLY A 32 0.98 -14.77 24.80
C GLY A 32 0.36 -13.42 25.13
N LEU A 33 -0.52 -13.38 26.14
CA LEU A 33 -0.98 -12.15 26.75
C LEU A 33 0.12 -11.65 27.69
N LEU A 34 0.81 -10.56 27.32
CA LEU A 34 1.60 -9.80 28.30
C LEU A 34 1.25 -8.31 28.18
N ALA A 35 0.25 -7.93 28.97
CA ALA A 35 0.00 -6.55 29.31
C ALA A 35 1.15 -6.05 30.22
N THR A 36 1.86 -5.01 29.79
CA THR A 36 2.64 -4.18 30.72
C THR A 36 2.29 -2.72 30.45
N ALA A 37 1.73 -2.09 31.47
CA ALA A 37 1.26 -0.72 31.45
C ALA A 37 2.39 0.28 31.74
N LEU A 38 2.24 1.46 31.15
CA LEU A 38 2.48 2.78 31.73
C LEU A 38 3.93 3.26 31.97
N ALA A 39 4.32 4.30 31.22
CA ALA A 39 4.99 5.47 31.80
C ALA A 39 4.68 6.73 30.98
N ILE A 40 3.94 7.64 31.61
CA ILE A 40 3.76 9.03 31.20
C ILE A 40 4.85 9.82 31.91
N ALA A 41 5.60 10.67 31.20
CA ALA A 41 6.14 11.97 31.67
C ALA A 41 7.38 12.37 30.86
N GLY A 42 7.40 13.62 30.39
CA GLY A 42 8.67 14.29 30.08
C GLY A 42 8.63 15.28 28.92
N CYS A 43 7.81 16.32 28.99
CA CYS A 43 8.14 17.57 28.30
C CYS A 43 9.39 18.16 28.98
N ALA A 44 10.51 18.23 28.28
CA ALA A 44 11.69 18.98 28.73
C ALA A 44 12.30 19.74 27.55
N SER A 45 11.93 21.02 27.51
CA SER A 45 12.60 22.22 27.02
C SER A 45 13.81 22.08 26.08
N HIS A 46 13.65 22.67 24.89
CA HIS A 46 14.72 23.12 24.01
C HIS A 46 15.68 24.06 24.77
N THR A 47 16.94 23.67 24.88
CA THR A 47 18.04 24.55 25.30
C THR A 47 18.60 25.25 24.06
N LEU A 48 18.43 26.57 23.97
CA LEU A 48 19.13 27.39 22.98
C LEU A 48 20.61 27.53 23.39
N PRO A 49 21.58 27.31 22.49
CA PRO A 49 22.96 27.63 22.79
C PRO A 49 23.19 29.16 22.80
N SER A 50 23.91 29.58 23.82
CA SER A 50 24.34 30.94 24.11
C SER A 50 25.26 31.51 23.03
N SER A 51 25.00 32.77 22.67
CA SER A 51 25.83 33.64 21.85
C SER A 51 27.21 33.91 22.48
N PRO A 52 28.30 33.98 21.71
CA PRO A 52 29.49 34.70 22.14
C PRO A 52 29.75 35.95 21.27
N GLY A 53 29.79 37.09 21.96
CA GLY A 53 30.89 38.06 21.89
C GLY A 53 31.13 38.83 20.60
N ASN A 54 30.78 40.13 20.63
CA ASN A 54 31.30 41.14 19.71
C ASN A 54 32.84 41.27 19.83
N GLY A 55 33.53 41.10 18.70
CA GLY A 55 34.88 41.62 18.44
C GLY A 55 34.96 42.06 16.98
N ALA A 56 35.25 43.33 16.73
CA ALA A 56 35.46 43.92 15.41
C ALA A 56 36.96 44.26 15.23
N PRO A 57 37.44 44.69 14.05
CA PRO A 57 37.21 44.16 12.70
C PRO A 57 38.56 43.91 11.97
N ASP A 58 38.74 42.74 11.36
CA ASP A 58 39.84 42.52 10.41
C ASP A 58 39.29 42.50 8.98
N ASN A 59 39.78 43.43 8.17
CA ASN A 59 39.38 43.64 6.79
C ASN A 59 40.14 42.69 5.87
N ASP A 60 39.57 41.53 5.55
CA ASP A 60 40.07 40.63 4.51
C ASP A 60 39.15 40.67 3.27
N PRO A 61 39.58 41.28 2.14
CA PRO A 61 38.78 41.34 0.90
C PRO A 61 38.94 40.07 0.07
N ALA A 62 38.73 38.89 0.68
CA ALA A 62 38.90 37.61 -0.02
C ALA A 62 38.08 36.48 0.63
N SER A 63 36.75 36.62 0.65
CA SER A 63 35.87 35.45 0.70
C SER A 63 34.58 35.79 -0.03
N LEU A 64 34.57 35.50 -1.32
CA LEU A 64 33.34 35.39 -2.11
C LEU A 64 32.63 34.11 -1.62
N ALA A 65 31.92 34.23 -0.51
CA ALA A 65 30.90 33.25 -0.16
C ALA A 65 29.76 33.43 -1.18
N THR A 66 29.71 32.52 -2.13
CA THR A 66 28.61 32.36 -3.07
C THR A 66 27.33 32.13 -2.26
N GLU A 67 26.54 33.18 -2.08
CA GLU A 67 25.13 33.06 -1.77
C GLU A 67 24.49 32.43 -3.02
N GLU A 68 24.48 31.09 -3.07
CA GLU A 68 23.69 30.30 -4.01
C GLU A 68 22.24 30.70 -3.80
N ALA A 69 21.80 31.69 -4.57
CA ALA A 69 20.42 32.09 -4.67
C ALA A 69 19.62 30.85 -5.09
N VAL A 70 18.94 30.22 -4.14
CA VAL A 70 17.79 29.37 -4.44
C VAL A 70 16.84 30.24 -5.24
N SER A 71 16.91 30.07 -6.56
CA SER A 71 15.99 30.64 -7.51
C SER A 71 14.64 30.02 -7.20
N ALA A 72 13.89 30.69 -6.33
CA ALA A 72 12.51 30.34 -6.06
C ALA A 72 11.74 30.61 -7.35
N SER A 73 11.59 29.57 -8.18
CA SER A 73 10.59 29.54 -9.23
C SER A 73 9.26 30.01 -8.63
N PRO A 74 8.50 30.88 -9.32
CA PRO A 74 7.21 31.33 -8.80
C PRO A 74 6.38 30.09 -8.49
N ALA A 75 5.95 29.94 -7.23
CA ALA A 75 5.13 28.82 -6.82
C ALA A 75 3.85 28.83 -7.66
N HIS A 76 3.71 27.86 -8.55
CA HIS A 76 2.45 27.62 -9.22
C HIS A 76 1.42 27.26 -8.15
N PRO A 77 0.17 27.76 -8.23
CA PRO A 77 -0.86 27.37 -7.26
C PRO A 77 -1.04 25.85 -7.31
N VAL A 78 -0.82 25.20 -6.17
CA VAL A 78 -1.08 23.76 -6.01
C VAL A 78 -2.60 23.59 -5.97
N VAL A 79 -3.15 22.89 -6.96
CA VAL A 79 -4.58 22.55 -7.00
C VAL A 79 -4.76 21.23 -6.25
N PRO A 80 -5.55 21.17 -5.16
CA PRO A 80 -5.74 19.94 -4.42
C PRO A 80 -6.69 18.99 -5.17
N SER A 81 -6.57 17.70 -4.90
CA SER A 81 -7.58 16.71 -5.28
C SER A 81 -8.92 17.01 -4.60
N VAL A 82 -10.03 16.92 -5.32
CA VAL A 82 -11.36 17.20 -4.78
C VAL A 82 -12.31 16.07 -5.10
N SER A 83 -12.98 15.57 -4.07
CA SER A 83 -14.06 14.61 -4.22
C SER A 83 -15.41 15.33 -4.24
N LEU A 84 -16.18 15.09 -5.30
CA LEU A 84 -17.47 15.73 -5.53
C LEU A 84 -18.61 14.72 -5.36
N GLY A 85 -19.67 15.13 -4.64
CA GLY A 85 -20.87 14.32 -4.47
C GLY A 85 -20.69 13.11 -3.54
N ARG A 86 -21.54 12.09 -3.76
CA ARG A 86 -21.59 10.86 -2.95
C ARG A 86 -20.71 9.77 -3.56
N PRO A 87 -20.28 8.76 -2.79
CA PRO A 87 -19.52 7.63 -3.33
C PRO A 87 -20.20 6.90 -4.50
N ASN A 88 -21.54 6.93 -4.58
CA ASN A 88 -22.36 6.28 -5.59
C ASN A 88 -23.08 7.23 -6.56
N ALA A 89 -22.76 8.52 -6.49
CA ALA A 89 -23.27 9.57 -7.39
C ALA A 89 -22.30 10.76 -7.28
N GLY A 90 -21.09 10.57 -7.79
CA GLY A 90 -19.97 11.49 -7.55
C GLY A 90 -18.98 11.55 -8.69
N ALA A 91 -17.98 12.40 -8.51
CA ALA A 91 -16.85 12.58 -9.40
C ALA A 91 -15.57 12.84 -8.58
N LEU A 92 -14.43 12.72 -9.24
CA LEU A 92 -13.12 13.05 -8.69
C LEU A 92 -12.47 14.10 -9.60
N GLU A 93 -12.02 15.19 -9.03
CA GLU A 93 -11.28 16.25 -9.72
C GLU A 93 -9.85 16.26 -9.22
N VAL A 94 -8.88 16.41 -10.13
CA VAL A 94 -7.45 16.37 -9.81
C VAL A 94 -7.12 15.11 -8.99
N GLY A 95 -7.60 13.97 -9.48
CA GLY A 95 -7.38 12.67 -8.86
C GLY A 95 -5.89 12.36 -8.72
N VAL A 96 -5.55 11.63 -7.68
CA VAL A 96 -4.19 11.15 -7.41
C VAL A 96 -4.15 9.66 -7.68
N GLU A 97 -3.27 9.25 -8.57
CA GLU A 97 -3.00 7.84 -8.82
C GLU A 97 -2.27 7.23 -7.61
N MET A 98 -2.68 6.03 -7.21
CA MET A 98 -2.01 5.27 -6.16
C MET A 98 -0.57 4.97 -6.61
N PRO A 99 0.46 5.38 -5.84
CA PRO A 99 1.84 5.16 -6.23
C PRO A 99 2.21 3.68 -6.14
N GLU A 100 3.22 3.27 -6.91
CA GLU A 100 3.85 1.97 -6.75
C GLU A 100 4.61 1.89 -5.42
N ASP A 101 4.50 0.74 -4.74
CA ASP A 101 5.27 0.45 -3.53
C ASP A 101 5.40 -1.07 -3.34
N PRO A 102 6.55 -1.61 -2.88
CA PRO A 102 6.71 -3.05 -2.66
C PRO A 102 5.74 -3.67 -1.64
N ARG A 103 5.06 -2.85 -0.83
CA ARG A 103 4.12 -3.30 0.21
C ARG A 103 2.71 -3.53 -0.31
N TRP A 104 2.43 -3.21 -1.57
CA TRP A 104 1.15 -3.52 -2.21
C TRP A 104 1.30 -3.81 -3.70
N GLU A 105 0.28 -4.44 -4.27
CA GLU A 105 0.15 -4.66 -5.71
C GLU A 105 -1.15 -4.03 -6.19
N ILE A 106 -1.07 -3.19 -7.22
CA ILE A 106 -2.24 -2.56 -7.84
C ILE A 106 -2.84 -3.55 -8.84
N VAL A 107 -4.07 -3.98 -8.60
CA VAL A 107 -4.74 -5.01 -9.41
C VAL A 107 -5.26 -4.45 -10.73
N VAL A 108 -5.84 -3.23 -10.71
CA VAL A 108 -6.39 -2.55 -11.90
C VAL A 108 -5.94 -1.09 -11.93
N PRO A 109 -4.83 -0.77 -12.62
CA PRO A 109 -4.26 0.60 -12.61
C PRO A 109 -5.23 1.69 -13.06
N GLN A 110 -6.12 1.39 -14.00
CA GLN A 110 -7.11 2.37 -14.51
C GLN A 110 -8.15 2.77 -13.45
N HIS A 111 -8.28 1.99 -12.38
CA HIS A 111 -9.19 2.23 -11.26
C HIS A 111 -8.45 2.62 -9.98
N ALA A 112 -7.14 2.90 -10.05
CA ALA A 112 -6.31 3.17 -8.89
C ALA A 112 -6.22 4.67 -8.56
N TRP A 113 -7.32 5.42 -8.73
CA TRP A 113 -7.34 6.87 -8.51
C TRP A 113 -8.19 7.24 -7.30
N GLY A 114 -7.67 8.12 -6.45
CA GLY A 114 -8.33 8.60 -5.25
C GLY A 114 -8.10 10.08 -5.00
N THR A 115 -8.66 10.59 -3.91
CA THR A 115 -8.16 11.85 -3.35
C THR A 115 -6.78 11.63 -2.72
N GLN A 116 -5.99 12.70 -2.58
CA GLN A 116 -4.72 12.67 -1.86
C GLN A 116 -4.91 12.10 -0.45
N GLU A 117 -5.98 12.49 0.26
CA GLU A 117 -6.32 11.99 1.59
C GLU A 117 -6.52 10.46 1.59
N THR A 118 -7.21 9.92 0.59
CA THR A 118 -7.43 8.47 0.44
C THR A 118 -6.12 7.73 0.20
N VAL A 119 -5.31 8.22 -0.75
CA VAL A 119 -4.02 7.61 -1.12
C VAL A 119 -3.06 7.60 0.08
N ASP A 120 -2.94 8.74 0.75
CA ASP A 120 -2.10 8.87 1.95
C ASP A 120 -2.60 7.99 3.10
N GLY A 121 -3.92 7.90 3.27
CA GLY A 121 -4.56 7.04 4.26
C GLY A 121 -4.24 5.57 4.05
N ILE A 122 -4.31 5.08 2.81
CA ILE A 122 -3.93 3.70 2.46
C ILE A 122 -2.44 3.48 2.74
N ALA A 123 -1.58 4.38 2.25
CA ALA A 123 -0.13 4.26 2.44
C ALA A 123 0.26 4.24 3.93
N ALA A 124 -0.36 5.09 4.75
CA ALA A 124 -0.16 5.15 6.19
C ALA A 124 -0.67 3.87 6.89
N ALA A 125 -1.83 3.35 6.49
CA ALA A 125 -2.38 2.12 7.04
C ALA A 125 -1.48 0.91 6.75
N VAL A 126 -1.03 0.75 5.50
CA VAL A 126 -0.11 -0.33 5.13
C VAL A 126 1.23 -0.18 5.85
N ALA A 127 1.74 1.04 5.99
CA ALA A 127 2.96 1.30 6.75
C ALA A 127 2.82 0.90 8.23
N ALA A 128 1.65 1.12 8.84
CA ALA A 128 1.39 0.71 10.21
C ALA A 128 1.37 -0.82 10.35
N VAL A 129 0.65 -1.52 9.46
CA VAL A 129 0.60 -2.99 9.46
C VAL A 129 1.99 -3.58 9.26
N ASN A 130 2.77 -3.06 8.31
CA ASN A 130 4.12 -3.58 8.04
C ASN A 130 5.09 -3.36 9.20
N ARG A 131 4.92 -2.28 9.98
CA ARG A 131 5.71 -2.03 11.20
C ARG A 131 5.40 -3.05 12.30
N GLU A 132 4.15 -3.45 12.45
CA GLU A 132 3.72 -4.47 13.43
C GLU A 132 4.03 -5.89 12.96
N HIS A 133 4.03 -6.10 11.64
CA HIS A 133 4.28 -7.38 10.99
C HIS A 133 5.35 -7.24 9.90
N PRO A 134 6.64 -7.14 10.28
CA PRO A 134 7.72 -7.06 9.29
C PRO A 134 7.72 -8.28 8.37
N GLY A 135 7.75 -8.04 7.06
CA GLY A 135 7.68 -9.11 6.04
C GLY A 135 6.28 -9.64 5.76
N ALA A 136 5.23 -8.93 6.18
CA ALA A 136 3.86 -9.20 5.72
C ALA A 136 3.79 -9.23 4.19
N HIS A 137 2.90 -10.08 3.66
CA HIS A 137 2.67 -10.18 2.22
C HIS A 137 2.17 -8.83 1.67
N PRO A 138 2.52 -8.46 0.42
CA PRO A 138 1.98 -7.27 -0.21
C PRO A 138 0.45 -7.28 -0.21
N LEU A 139 -0.15 -6.13 0.11
CA LEU A 139 -1.60 -5.95 0.09
C LEU A 139 -2.09 -5.82 -1.36
N HIS A 140 -3.14 -6.53 -1.75
CA HIS A 140 -3.76 -6.26 -3.06
C HIS A 140 -4.66 -5.03 -2.96
N ILE A 141 -4.36 -4.01 -3.75
CA ILE A 141 -5.20 -2.83 -3.92
C ILE A 141 -6.05 -3.03 -5.17
N GLY A 142 -7.35 -3.23 -4.96
CA GLY A 142 -8.35 -3.38 -6.00
C GLY A 142 -8.81 -2.03 -6.56
N ASP A 143 -10.12 -1.90 -6.72
CA ASP A 143 -10.73 -0.71 -7.30
C ASP A 143 -10.81 0.43 -6.27
N LEU A 144 -10.42 1.66 -6.66
CA LEU A 144 -10.66 2.91 -5.92
C LEU A 144 -11.66 3.81 -6.67
N SER A 145 -11.25 4.30 -7.83
CA SER A 145 -12.04 5.17 -8.69
C SER A 145 -11.34 5.30 -10.04
N ARG A 146 -12.06 5.78 -11.04
CA ARG A 146 -11.40 6.26 -12.27
C ARG A 146 -10.70 7.59 -12.01
N GLU A 147 -9.79 7.98 -12.90
CA GLU A 147 -9.07 9.26 -12.86
C GLU A 147 -10.00 10.47 -12.57
N PHE A 148 -11.18 10.50 -13.20
CA PHE A 148 -12.18 11.56 -13.01
C PHE A 148 -13.41 11.10 -12.21
N GLY A 149 -13.35 9.93 -11.60
CA GLY A 149 -14.45 9.31 -10.87
C GLY A 149 -15.62 8.84 -11.74
N GLY A 150 -16.84 8.95 -11.21
CA GLY A 150 -18.07 8.54 -11.88
C GLY A 150 -18.35 7.03 -11.86
N PRO A 151 -19.48 6.58 -12.44
CA PRO A 151 -19.99 5.22 -12.26
C PRO A 151 -19.05 4.09 -12.70
N LEU A 152 -18.60 3.26 -11.76
CA LEU A 152 -17.65 2.16 -12.00
C LEU A 152 -18.35 0.79 -11.96
N TYR A 153 -18.76 0.24 -13.09
CA TYR A 153 -19.41 -1.09 -13.14
C TYR A 153 -18.42 -2.23 -12.83
N PRO A 154 -18.79 -3.27 -12.05
CA PRO A 154 -20.12 -3.58 -11.49
C PRO A 154 -20.43 -2.91 -10.14
N HIS A 155 -19.51 -2.10 -9.62
CA HIS A 155 -19.64 -1.46 -8.32
C HIS A 155 -20.71 -0.37 -8.31
N ARG A 156 -21.35 -0.22 -7.15
CA ARG A 156 -22.32 0.85 -6.92
C ARG A 156 -21.65 2.13 -6.42
N SER A 157 -20.50 2.01 -5.76
CA SER A 157 -19.69 3.13 -5.25
C SER A 157 -18.45 3.37 -6.14
N HIS A 158 -17.33 3.80 -5.57
CA HIS A 158 -16.06 4.08 -6.25
C HIS A 158 -16.11 5.26 -7.23
N GLN A 159 -17.06 6.19 -7.06
CA GLN A 159 -17.23 7.30 -7.99
C GLN A 159 -16.53 8.59 -7.57
N SER A 160 -16.11 8.69 -6.30
CA SER A 160 -15.66 9.95 -5.71
C SER A 160 -14.24 9.90 -5.16
N GLY A 161 -13.51 8.80 -5.38
CA GLY A 161 -12.13 8.62 -4.92
C GLY A 161 -11.96 8.56 -3.39
N ARG A 162 -12.99 8.14 -2.64
CA ARG A 162 -12.99 8.07 -1.16
C ARG A 162 -13.07 6.64 -0.61
N ASP A 163 -13.20 5.65 -1.48
CA ASP A 163 -13.35 4.23 -1.15
C ASP A 163 -12.35 3.38 -1.93
N VAL A 164 -12.02 2.21 -1.40
CA VAL A 164 -11.02 1.26 -1.94
C VAL A 164 -11.39 -0.17 -1.59
N ASP A 165 -11.22 -1.09 -2.53
CA ASP A 165 -11.30 -2.54 -2.30
C ASP A 165 -9.91 -3.09 -1.96
N LEU A 166 -9.78 -3.88 -0.89
CA LEU A 166 -8.52 -4.46 -0.42
C LEU A 166 -8.63 -5.99 -0.30
N GLY A 167 -7.57 -6.72 -0.65
CA GLY A 167 -7.54 -8.20 -0.69
C GLY A 167 -6.26 -8.85 -0.21
#